data_AF-A0A2R6S665-F1
#
_entry.id   AF-A0A2R6S665-F1
#
_cell.length_a   1.000
_cell.length_b   1.000
_cell.length_c   1.000
_cell.angle_alpha   90.00
_cell.angle_beta   90.00
_cell.angle_gamma   90.00
#
_symmetry.space_group_name_H-M   'P 1'
#
loop_
_entity.id
_entity.type
_entity.pdbx_description
1 polymer ?
#
loop_
_entity_poly.entity_id
_entity_poly.type
_entity_poly.pdbx_seq_one_letter_code
_entity_poly.pdbx_strand_id
1 'polypeptide(L)'
;MNLHHRAEVLARKGQRLIRKQFWTVGVNDIWTMDQHDKWRRFQLFLHIGIELHSGLILWLKLWWTNRNPRLVCSWYLDTVEALGYVMPLLTQSDPGTENNGIANAQTELRHQQDPALSDLLQHKFKGNKGNIKPEIAWRRLRYTFTPGFEDLIERGILEGLYDPDDSLERLVFHYIFIPWIQEELDKYVDLTNDTKPCYNRHKVLPHGRPIEIFQNPSQYDTCDFSVKVDKAHLDEVRNKYAPPEHPVFHLVPPAFAEKARQFYGEAGHPVVTRENDDDIRTAVNDRAAMPSVGEDPTGEEWMDLLPLKPFRHRNCLVGDTRLGVRDSDSSAEEEPDYDFNIWSDKDSSSGSSTDA
;
A
#
# COMPACT_ATOMS: atom_id res chain seq x y z
N MET A 1 -4.59 22.83 -22.99
CA MET A 1 -5.86 22.93 -22.23
C MET A 1 -6.16 21.54 -21.70
N ASN A 2 -6.29 21.38 -20.38
CA ASN A 2 -6.32 20.08 -19.68
C ASN A 2 -7.35 19.09 -20.28
N LEU A 3 -6.85 18.02 -20.93
CA LEU A 3 -7.67 16.96 -21.54
C LEU A 3 -8.58 16.26 -20.53
N HIS A 4 -8.18 16.16 -19.27
CA HIS A 4 -8.77 15.20 -18.33
C HIS A 4 -10.06 15.67 -17.62
N HIS A 5 -10.45 16.95 -17.70
CA HIS A 5 -11.60 17.47 -16.92
C HIS A 5 -12.41 18.57 -17.63
N ARG A 6 -12.60 18.47 -18.95
CA ARG A 6 -13.26 19.52 -19.76
C ARG A 6 -14.64 19.92 -19.21
N ALA A 7 -15.47 18.96 -18.82
CA ALA A 7 -16.80 19.24 -18.27
C ALA A 7 -16.74 19.96 -16.91
N GLU A 8 -15.84 19.56 -16.01
CA GLU A 8 -15.69 20.18 -14.69
C GLU A 8 -15.10 21.60 -14.78
N VAL A 9 -14.21 21.82 -15.75
CA VAL A 9 -13.68 23.15 -16.09
C VAL A 9 -14.76 24.05 -16.68
N LEU A 10 -15.68 23.52 -17.49
CA LEU A 10 -16.82 24.28 -18.01
C LEU A 10 -17.86 24.58 -16.92
N ALA A 11 -18.06 23.65 -15.98
CA ALA A 11 -19.01 23.81 -14.87
C ALA A 11 -18.47 24.69 -13.71
N ARG A 12 -17.21 25.15 -13.78
CA ARG A 12 -16.59 25.94 -12.71
C ARG A 12 -17.30 27.29 -12.53
N LYS A 13 -17.59 27.68 -11.28
CA LYS A 13 -18.11 29.03 -10.95
C LYS A 13 -16.99 29.88 -10.36
N GLY A 14 -16.85 31.12 -10.83
CA GLY A 14 -15.85 32.06 -10.31
C GLY A 14 -14.41 31.52 -10.38
N GLN A 15 -14.05 30.84 -11.49
CA GLN A 15 -12.76 30.17 -11.69
C GLN A 15 -12.43 29.04 -10.69
N ARG A 16 -13.40 28.58 -9.89
CA ARG A 16 -13.23 27.48 -8.93
C ARG A 16 -13.99 26.24 -9.39
N LEU A 17 -13.31 25.10 -9.40
CA LEU A 17 -13.94 23.80 -9.69
C LEU A 17 -15.01 23.47 -8.64
N ILE A 18 -16.07 22.81 -9.08
CA ILE A 18 -17.10 22.28 -8.18
C ILE A 18 -16.45 21.18 -7.33
N ARG A 19 -16.52 21.33 -6.00
CA ARG A 19 -16.00 20.32 -5.07
C ARG A 19 -16.96 19.15 -5.01
N LYS A 20 -16.46 17.94 -5.28
CA LYS A 20 -17.18 16.70 -5.00
C LYS A 20 -17.18 16.45 -3.50
N GLN A 21 -18.34 16.07 -2.95
CA GLN A 21 -18.44 15.59 -1.58
C GLN A 21 -18.27 14.08 -1.58
N PHE A 22 -17.42 13.60 -0.68
CA PHE A 22 -17.22 12.18 -0.44
C PHE A 22 -18.05 11.77 0.78
N TRP A 23 -18.82 10.68 0.68
CA TRP A 23 -19.68 10.19 1.75
C TRP A 23 -19.68 8.66 1.79
N THR A 24 -19.92 8.09 2.96
CA THR A 24 -20.20 6.68 3.24
C THR A 24 -21.30 6.59 4.29
N VAL A 25 -22.02 5.47 4.34
CA VAL A 25 -23.20 5.31 5.21
C VAL A 25 -22.81 5.27 6.68
N GLY A 26 -21.75 4.54 7.02
CA GLY A 26 -21.26 4.39 8.38
C GLY A 26 -19.91 3.68 8.44
N VAL A 27 -19.48 3.35 9.66
CA VAL A 27 -18.24 2.61 9.90
C VAL A 27 -18.37 1.21 9.29
N ASN A 28 -17.30 0.72 8.67
CA ASN A 28 -17.26 -0.58 7.98
C ASN A 28 -18.19 -0.72 6.77
N ASP A 29 -18.73 0.40 6.25
CA ASP A 29 -19.42 0.41 4.96
C ASP A 29 -18.42 0.06 3.83
N ILE A 30 -17.29 0.75 3.80
CA ILE A 30 -16.25 0.54 2.79
C ILE A 30 -14.86 0.58 3.43
N TRP A 31 -14.05 -0.44 3.18
CA TRP A 31 -12.60 -0.32 3.34
C TRP A 31 -11.96 -0.10 2.00
N THR A 32 -10.96 0.77 1.96
CA THR A 32 -10.25 1.05 0.72
C THR A 32 -8.77 0.83 0.90
N MET A 33 -8.10 0.48 -0.18
CA MET A 33 -6.69 0.18 -0.17
C MET A 33 -6.00 0.74 -1.41
N ASP A 34 -4.70 0.97 -1.26
CA ASP A 34 -3.87 1.56 -2.31
C ASP A 34 -2.40 1.22 -2.12
N GLN A 35 -1.64 1.29 -3.20
CA GLN A 35 -0.20 1.06 -3.24
C GLN A 35 0.56 2.37 -3.41
N HIS A 36 1.83 2.40 -3.02
CA HIS A 36 2.67 3.57 -3.24
C HIS A 36 4.13 3.22 -3.56
N ASP A 37 4.53 3.53 -4.80
CA ASP A 37 5.78 3.05 -5.41
C ASP A 37 6.95 4.05 -5.35
N LYS A 38 6.83 5.20 -4.67
CA LYS A 38 7.94 6.19 -4.67
C LYS A 38 9.23 5.66 -4.05
N TRP A 39 9.13 4.72 -3.12
CA TRP A 39 10.29 4.07 -2.49
C TRP A 39 10.82 2.87 -3.29
N ARG A 40 10.25 2.59 -4.47
CA ARG A 40 10.78 1.58 -5.41
C ARG A 40 12.25 1.79 -5.73
N ARG A 41 12.72 3.05 -5.74
CA ARG A 41 14.15 3.41 -5.92
C ARG A 41 15.07 2.88 -4.82
N PHE A 42 14.52 2.52 -3.67
CA PHE A 42 15.22 1.90 -2.54
C PHE A 42 14.89 0.42 -2.38
N GLN A 43 14.16 -0.18 -3.34
CA GLN A 43 13.69 -1.57 -3.25
C GLN A 43 12.64 -1.78 -2.15
N LEU A 44 11.87 -0.73 -1.83
CA LEU A 44 10.86 -0.73 -0.78
C LEU A 44 9.49 -0.31 -1.34
N PHE A 45 8.45 -1.00 -0.91
CA PHE A 45 7.10 -0.81 -1.42
C PHE A 45 6.12 -0.65 -0.26
N LEU A 46 5.23 0.33 -0.39
CA LEU A 46 4.24 0.65 0.62
C LEU A 46 2.84 0.25 0.16
N HIS A 47 2.02 -0.14 1.12
CA HIS A 47 0.60 -0.41 0.90
C HIS A 47 -0.21 0.05 2.12
N ILE A 48 -1.38 0.64 1.88
CA ILE A 48 -2.25 1.16 2.93
C ILE A 48 -3.66 0.58 2.80
N GLY A 49 -4.31 0.36 3.93
CA GLY A 49 -5.75 0.11 4.04
C GLY A 49 -6.39 1.11 4.99
N ILE A 50 -7.55 1.64 4.61
CA ILE A 50 -8.25 2.71 5.34
C ILE A 50 -9.74 2.39 5.44
N GLU A 51 -10.30 2.52 6.64
CA GLU A 51 -11.74 2.55 6.84
C GLU A 51 -12.30 3.92 6.45
N LEU A 52 -13.20 3.95 5.47
CA LEU A 52 -13.59 5.19 4.81
C LEU A 52 -14.42 6.13 5.65
N HIS A 53 -15.16 5.69 6.65
CA HIS A 53 -16.05 6.57 7.39
C HIS A 53 -15.30 7.37 8.45
N SER A 54 -14.63 6.67 9.36
CA SER A 54 -13.77 7.21 10.41
C SER A 54 -12.48 7.82 9.86
N GLY A 55 -11.94 7.25 8.77
CA GLY A 55 -10.59 7.55 8.30
C GLY A 55 -9.50 6.84 9.07
N LEU A 56 -9.83 5.78 9.81
CA LEU A 56 -8.88 4.92 10.50
C LEU A 56 -7.96 4.24 9.49
N ILE A 57 -6.64 4.34 9.68
CA ILE A 57 -5.69 3.51 8.96
C ILE A 57 -5.75 2.12 9.60
N LEU A 58 -6.23 1.15 8.83
CA LEU A 58 -6.38 -0.24 9.25
C LEU A 58 -5.04 -0.97 9.19
N TRP A 59 -4.28 -0.74 8.13
CA TRP A 59 -2.91 -1.21 8.00
C TRP A 59 -2.10 -0.22 7.17
N LEU A 60 -0.80 -0.14 7.47
CA LEU A 60 0.21 0.53 6.65
C LEU A 60 1.45 -0.36 6.65
N LYS A 61 1.72 -1.00 5.51
CA LYS A 61 2.74 -2.03 5.40
C LYS A 61 3.85 -1.62 4.45
N LEU A 62 5.08 -1.91 4.86
CA LEU A 62 6.30 -1.81 4.10
C LEU A 62 6.80 -3.22 3.76
N TRP A 63 7.13 -3.47 2.50
CA TRP A 63 7.67 -4.75 2.07
C TRP A 63 8.59 -4.62 0.87
N TRP A 64 9.26 -5.71 0.46
CA TRP A 64 10.11 -5.76 -0.73
C TRP A 64 9.32 -5.90 -2.04
N THR A 65 8.00 -6.14 -1.97
CA THR A 65 7.07 -6.10 -3.11
C THR A 65 5.68 -5.71 -2.62
N ASN A 66 4.88 -5.08 -3.47
CA ASN A 66 3.44 -4.88 -3.24
C ASN A 66 2.58 -5.52 -4.34
N ARG A 67 3.18 -6.07 -5.41
CA ARG A 67 2.47 -6.53 -6.62
C ARG A 67 1.84 -7.91 -6.50
N ASN A 68 2.19 -8.66 -5.46
CA ASN A 68 1.68 -10.02 -5.29
C ASN A 68 0.29 -9.98 -4.61
N PRO A 69 -0.77 -10.51 -5.26
CA PRO A 69 -2.11 -10.47 -4.68
C PRO A 69 -2.24 -11.26 -3.38
N ARG A 70 -1.41 -12.29 -3.16
CA ARG A 70 -1.40 -13.07 -1.91
C ARG A 70 -0.93 -12.22 -0.73
N LEU A 71 0.09 -11.40 -0.97
CA LEU A 71 0.65 -10.52 0.05
C LEU A 71 -0.37 -9.46 0.47
N VAL A 72 -0.92 -8.74 -0.50
CA VAL A 72 -1.92 -7.70 -0.25
C VAL A 72 -3.18 -8.29 0.41
N CYS A 73 -3.62 -9.46 -0.05
CA CYS A 73 -4.74 -10.19 0.55
C CYS A 73 -4.46 -10.60 2.01
N SER A 74 -3.23 -11.06 2.32
CA SER A 74 -2.87 -11.44 3.70
C SER A 74 -3.08 -10.29 4.69
N TRP A 75 -2.64 -9.07 4.36
CA TRP A 75 -2.80 -7.90 5.24
C TRP A 75 -4.26 -7.56 5.50
N TYR A 76 -5.12 -7.73 4.50
CA TYR A 76 -6.56 -7.59 4.65
C TYR A 76 -7.13 -8.68 5.58
N LEU A 77 -6.78 -9.95 5.37
CA LEU A 77 -7.27 -11.06 6.20
C LEU A 77 -6.78 -10.98 7.65
N ASP A 78 -5.52 -10.57 7.85
CA ASP A 78 -4.93 -10.33 9.17
C ASP A 78 -5.65 -9.19 9.89
N THR A 79 -6.06 -8.15 9.16
CA THR A 79 -6.88 -7.05 9.70
C THR A 79 -8.27 -7.55 10.10
N VAL A 80 -8.92 -8.38 9.27
CA VAL A 80 -10.22 -8.98 9.60
C VAL A 80 -10.14 -9.80 10.89
N GLU A 81 -9.10 -10.62 11.04
CA GLU A 81 -8.85 -11.40 12.25
C GLU A 81 -8.56 -10.49 13.47
N ALA A 82 -7.66 -9.52 13.32
CA ALA A 82 -7.26 -8.61 14.39
C ALA A 82 -8.41 -7.75 14.94
N LEU A 83 -9.39 -7.43 14.11
CA LEU A 83 -10.59 -6.70 14.52
C LEU A 83 -11.67 -7.59 15.17
N GLY A 84 -11.38 -8.87 15.40
CA GLY A 84 -12.29 -9.83 16.02
C GLY A 84 -13.17 -10.58 15.02
N TYR A 85 -12.59 -10.96 13.88
CA TYR A 85 -13.26 -11.66 12.78
C TYR A 85 -14.41 -10.83 12.19
N VAL A 86 -14.12 -9.57 11.84
CA VAL A 86 -15.08 -8.65 11.22
C VAL A 86 -14.52 -8.04 9.94
N MET A 87 -15.37 -7.96 8.92
CA MET A 87 -15.06 -7.41 7.60
C MET A 87 -16.04 -6.29 7.21
N PRO A 88 -15.71 -5.41 6.24
CA PRO A 88 -16.63 -4.38 5.79
C PRO A 88 -17.75 -4.95 4.92
N LEU A 89 -18.74 -4.12 4.56
CA LEU A 89 -19.68 -4.48 3.50
C LEU A 89 -18.93 -4.57 2.16
N LEU A 90 -18.15 -3.57 1.80
CA LEU A 90 -17.44 -3.55 0.52
C LEU A 90 -15.97 -3.20 0.70
N THR A 91 -15.16 -3.69 -0.22
CA THR A 91 -13.79 -3.22 -0.40
C THR A 91 -13.68 -2.37 -1.68
N GLN A 92 -12.69 -1.49 -1.75
CA GLN A 92 -12.49 -0.59 -2.89
C GLN A 92 -11.01 -0.31 -3.16
N SER A 93 -10.56 -0.45 -4.41
CA SER A 93 -9.21 -0.07 -4.84
C SER A 93 -9.24 0.52 -6.24
N ASP A 94 -8.08 1.00 -6.68
CA ASP A 94 -7.83 1.21 -8.09
C ASP A 94 -7.83 -0.14 -8.85
N PRO A 95 -8.04 -0.12 -10.18
CA PRO A 95 -7.93 -1.31 -11.01
C PRO A 95 -6.48 -1.80 -11.02
N GLY A 96 -6.23 -2.96 -10.43
CA GLY A 96 -4.90 -3.54 -10.34
C GLY A 96 -5.00 -5.02 -10.00
N THR A 97 -4.16 -5.84 -10.62
CA THR A 97 -4.23 -7.31 -10.49
C THR A 97 -3.81 -7.78 -9.10
N GLU A 98 -3.00 -6.99 -8.39
CA GLU A 98 -2.67 -7.19 -6.98
C GLU A 98 -3.89 -7.17 -6.07
N ASN A 99 -4.93 -6.40 -6.42
CA ASN A 99 -6.12 -6.23 -5.56
C ASN A 99 -7.13 -7.37 -5.75
N ASN A 100 -6.93 -8.21 -6.77
CA ASN A 100 -7.80 -9.35 -7.05
C ASN A 100 -7.88 -10.34 -5.88
N GLY A 101 -6.79 -10.49 -5.10
CA GLY A 101 -6.80 -11.33 -3.90
C GLY A 101 -7.83 -10.86 -2.87
N ILE A 102 -7.82 -9.56 -2.54
CA ILE A 102 -8.81 -8.95 -1.63
C ILE A 102 -10.21 -9.02 -2.23
N ALA A 103 -10.36 -8.68 -3.51
CA ALA A 103 -11.67 -8.66 -4.18
C ALA A 103 -12.34 -10.05 -4.13
N ASN A 104 -11.59 -11.11 -4.40
CA ASN A 104 -12.08 -12.48 -4.35
C ASN A 104 -12.35 -12.94 -2.91
N ALA A 105 -11.42 -12.69 -1.99
CA ALA A 105 -11.56 -13.08 -0.59
C ALA A 105 -12.79 -12.44 0.07
N GLN A 106 -12.95 -11.11 -0.07
CA GLN A 106 -14.13 -10.39 0.43
C GLN A 106 -15.43 -10.94 -0.18
N THR A 107 -15.42 -11.23 -1.48
CA THR A 107 -16.62 -11.73 -2.18
C THR A 107 -17.02 -13.10 -1.66
N GLU A 108 -16.07 -14.04 -1.55
CA GLU A 108 -16.34 -15.38 -1.05
C GLU A 108 -16.83 -15.38 0.42
N LEU A 109 -16.17 -14.61 1.29
CA LEU A 109 -16.62 -14.46 2.68
C LEU A 109 -18.04 -13.89 2.77
N ARG A 110 -18.38 -12.89 1.94
CA ARG A 110 -19.73 -12.30 1.94
C ARG A 110 -20.79 -13.24 1.37
N HIS A 111 -20.46 -14.01 0.34
CA HIS A 111 -21.37 -15.01 -0.24
C HIS A 111 -21.71 -16.13 0.74
N GLN A 112 -20.74 -16.54 1.57
CA GLN A 112 -20.99 -17.52 2.62
C GLN A 112 -21.92 -16.99 3.72
N GLN A 113 -21.86 -15.69 4.04
CA GLN A 113 -22.74 -15.06 5.04
C GLN A 113 -24.13 -14.77 4.49
N ASP A 114 -24.24 -14.40 3.23
CA ASP A 114 -25.51 -14.07 2.58
C ASP A 114 -25.57 -14.69 1.17
N PRO A 115 -26.24 -15.84 1.04
CA PRO A 115 -26.41 -16.51 -0.25
C PRO A 115 -27.11 -15.66 -1.32
N ALA A 116 -27.84 -14.61 -0.95
CA ALA A 116 -28.48 -13.71 -1.92
C ALA A 116 -27.45 -12.86 -2.71
N LEU A 117 -26.20 -12.83 -2.27
CA LEU A 117 -25.12 -12.10 -2.92
C LEU A 117 -24.36 -12.90 -3.98
N SER A 118 -24.70 -14.18 -4.21
CA SER A 118 -23.87 -15.17 -4.94
C SER A 118 -23.36 -14.74 -6.33
N ASP A 119 -24.04 -13.79 -6.98
CA ASP A 119 -23.67 -13.30 -8.32
C ASP A 119 -23.07 -11.87 -8.31
N LEU A 120 -22.85 -11.30 -7.13
CA LEU A 120 -22.41 -9.92 -6.96
C LEU A 120 -20.99 -9.85 -6.39
N LEU A 121 -20.09 -9.20 -7.14
CA LEU A 121 -18.76 -8.84 -6.66
C LEU A 121 -18.88 -7.87 -5.47
N GLN A 122 -18.30 -8.23 -4.33
CA GLN A 122 -18.32 -7.40 -3.10
C GLN A 122 -17.10 -6.47 -3.01
N HIS A 123 -16.68 -5.98 -4.17
CA HIS A 123 -15.54 -5.10 -4.34
C HIS A 123 -15.82 -4.07 -5.44
N LYS A 124 -15.33 -2.84 -5.26
CA LYS A 124 -15.45 -1.76 -6.24
C LYS A 124 -14.09 -1.36 -6.76
N PHE A 125 -13.82 -1.67 -8.03
CA PHE A 125 -12.69 -1.08 -8.76
C PHE A 125 -13.02 0.35 -9.18
N LYS A 126 -12.15 1.31 -8.83
CA LYS A 126 -12.33 2.74 -9.10
C LYS A 126 -11.17 3.29 -9.90
N GLY A 127 -11.30 3.34 -11.23
CA GLY A 127 -10.35 4.08 -12.07
C GLY A 127 -10.43 5.61 -11.86
N ASN A 128 -9.51 6.34 -12.50
CA ASN A 128 -9.53 7.80 -12.62
C ASN A 128 -9.50 8.59 -11.29
N LYS A 129 -8.63 8.22 -10.35
CA LYS A 129 -8.45 8.92 -9.05
C LYS A 129 -9.69 8.90 -8.18
N GLY A 130 -10.47 7.81 -8.28
CA GLY A 130 -11.64 7.59 -7.44
C GLY A 130 -11.28 7.26 -5.99
N ASN A 131 -10.03 6.84 -5.75
CA ASN A 131 -9.52 6.41 -4.45
C ASN A 131 -8.92 7.56 -3.61
N ILE A 132 -9.72 8.60 -3.38
CA ILE A 132 -9.25 9.90 -2.85
C ILE A 132 -8.66 9.79 -1.43
N LYS A 133 -9.16 8.90 -0.58
CA LYS A 133 -8.73 8.84 0.82
C LYS A 133 -7.29 8.31 1.00
N PRO A 134 -6.91 7.19 0.37
CA PRO A 134 -5.52 6.75 0.33
C PRO A 134 -4.59 7.79 -0.28
N GLU A 135 -4.97 8.44 -1.39
CA GLU A 135 -4.15 9.53 -1.96
C GLU A 135 -3.89 10.65 -0.94
N ILE A 136 -4.89 11.04 -0.15
CA ILE A 136 -4.73 12.03 0.93
C ILE A 136 -3.81 11.49 2.04
N ALA A 137 -3.95 10.22 2.43
CA ALA A 137 -3.11 9.59 3.45
C ALA A 137 -1.65 9.50 3.00
N TRP A 138 -1.39 9.09 1.75
CA TRP A 138 -0.07 9.10 1.15
C TRP A 138 0.55 10.48 1.12
N ARG A 139 -0.25 11.49 0.73
CA ARG A 139 0.20 12.88 0.77
C ARG A 139 0.62 13.29 2.17
N ARG A 140 -0.14 12.91 3.22
CA ARG A 140 0.22 13.22 4.61
C ARG A 140 1.52 12.52 5.01
N LEU A 141 1.61 11.21 4.80
CA LEU A 141 2.81 10.41 5.10
C LEU A 141 4.06 11.03 4.47
N ARG A 142 3.96 11.48 3.21
CA ARG A 142 5.04 12.13 2.46
C ARG A 142 5.52 13.45 3.04
N TYR A 143 4.68 14.18 3.78
CA TYR A 143 5.08 15.44 4.40
C TYR A 143 5.58 15.26 5.84
N THR A 144 5.11 14.23 6.54
CA THR A 144 5.34 14.11 7.99
C THR A 144 6.28 12.99 8.39
N PHE A 145 6.40 11.93 7.57
CA PHE A 145 7.13 10.72 7.94
C PHE A 145 8.29 10.43 6.97
N THR A 146 8.00 10.36 5.67
CA THR A 146 8.98 9.86 4.70
C THR A 146 10.26 10.68 4.56
N PRO A 147 10.28 12.03 4.66
CA PRO A 147 11.50 12.80 4.40
C PRO A 147 12.70 12.35 5.24
N GLY A 148 12.52 12.16 6.55
CA GLY A 148 13.64 11.77 7.41
C GLY A 148 14.12 10.32 7.23
N PHE A 149 13.43 9.48 6.47
CA PHE A 149 13.93 8.14 6.06
C PHE A 149 14.48 8.18 4.63
N GLU A 150 13.86 8.95 3.73
CA GLU A 150 14.38 9.21 2.38
C GLU A 150 15.78 9.82 2.47
N ASP A 151 15.97 10.86 3.31
CA ASP A 151 17.26 11.51 3.52
C ASP A 151 18.31 10.54 4.07
N LEU A 152 17.93 9.67 5.02
CA LEU A 152 18.82 8.69 5.63
C LEU A 152 19.31 7.66 4.60
N ILE A 153 18.38 7.05 3.85
CA ILE A 153 18.71 6.02 2.85
C ILE A 153 19.49 6.64 1.69
N GLU A 154 19.14 7.85 1.26
CA GLU A 154 19.87 8.57 0.21
C GLU A 154 21.32 8.87 0.61
N ARG A 155 21.56 9.29 1.86
CA ARG A 155 22.93 9.43 2.36
C ARG A 155 23.69 8.11 2.31
N GLY A 156 23.07 7.02 2.77
CA GLY A 156 23.68 5.69 2.71
C GLY A 156 24.09 5.27 1.29
N ILE A 157 23.26 5.56 0.29
CA ILE A 157 23.59 5.31 -1.12
C ILE A 157 24.74 6.21 -1.60
N LEU A 158 24.69 7.50 -1.27
CA LEU A 158 25.73 8.47 -1.68
C LEU A 158 27.11 8.15 -1.08
N GLU A 159 27.13 7.61 0.13
CA GLU A 159 28.36 7.21 0.84
C GLU A 159 28.85 5.81 0.43
N GLY A 160 28.10 5.09 -0.41
CA GLY A 160 28.43 3.74 -0.83
C GLY A 160 28.21 2.66 0.25
N LEU A 161 27.35 2.95 1.23
CA LEU A 161 26.93 2.03 2.29
C LEU A 161 25.77 1.12 1.85
N TYR A 162 25.12 1.44 0.73
CA TYR A 162 24.05 0.62 0.17
C TYR A 162 23.96 0.83 -1.33
N ASP A 163 24.10 -0.25 -2.09
CA ASP A 163 23.75 -0.30 -3.50
C ASP A 163 22.43 -1.08 -3.70
N PRO A 164 21.32 -0.41 -4.08
CA PRO A 164 20.04 -1.07 -4.32
C PRO A 164 20.05 -2.01 -5.53
N ASP A 165 21.07 -1.93 -6.40
CA ASP A 165 21.26 -2.80 -7.56
C ASP A 165 22.14 -4.02 -7.21
N ASP A 166 22.86 -4.01 -6.08
CA ASP A 166 23.56 -5.17 -5.54
C ASP A 166 22.58 -6.09 -4.78
N SER A 167 22.55 -7.37 -5.17
CA SER A 167 21.58 -8.31 -4.61
C SER A 167 21.88 -8.72 -3.17
N LEU A 168 23.14 -8.80 -2.78
CA LEU A 168 23.51 -9.16 -1.42
C LEU A 168 23.22 -8.01 -0.47
N GLU A 169 23.63 -6.79 -0.83
CA GLU A 169 23.36 -5.60 -0.03
C GLU A 169 21.87 -5.32 0.11
N ARG A 170 21.09 -5.56 -0.95
CA ARG A 170 19.64 -5.48 -0.87
C ARG A 170 19.03 -6.47 0.11
N LEU A 171 19.50 -7.72 0.14
CA LEU A 171 18.99 -8.70 1.12
C LEU A 171 19.33 -8.31 2.56
N VAL A 172 20.55 -7.81 2.79
CA VAL A 172 20.95 -7.23 4.09
C VAL A 172 20.04 -6.06 4.44
N PHE A 173 19.88 -5.13 3.52
CA PHE A 173 19.04 -3.95 3.68
C PHE A 173 17.59 -4.33 4.00
N HIS A 174 17.00 -5.28 3.27
CA HIS A 174 15.65 -5.79 3.54
C HIS A 174 15.55 -6.43 4.92
N TYR A 175 16.49 -7.30 5.28
CA TYR A 175 16.50 -7.99 6.57
C TYR A 175 16.52 -7.02 7.76
N ILE A 176 17.22 -5.88 7.61
CA ILE A 176 17.45 -4.91 8.68
C ILE A 176 16.40 -3.79 8.67
N PHE A 177 16.23 -3.11 7.53
CA PHE A 177 15.46 -1.88 7.44
C PHE A 177 13.96 -2.12 7.36
N ILE A 178 13.48 -3.21 6.76
CA ILE A 178 12.03 -3.44 6.66
C ILE A 178 11.41 -3.61 8.05
N PRO A 179 11.91 -4.49 8.95
CA PRO A 179 11.35 -4.62 10.29
C PRO A 179 11.42 -3.31 11.08
N TRP A 180 12.56 -2.61 11.01
CA TRP A 180 12.77 -1.36 11.72
C TRP A 180 11.82 -0.25 11.26
N ILE A 181 11.74 0.01 9.95
CA ILE A 181 10.85 1.04 9.43
C ILE A 181 9.39 0.64 9.61
N GLN A 182 9.06 -0.66 9.54
CA GLN A 182 7.70 -1.13 9.84
C GLN A 182 7.29 -0.79 11.28
N GLU A 183 8.16 -0.97 12.26
CA GLU A 183 7.89 -0.58 13.66
C GLU A 183 7.62 0.93 13.78
N GLU A 184 8.40 1.75 13.06
CA GLU A 184 8.20 3.20 13.03
C GLU A 184 6.90 3.62 12.30
N LEU A 185 6.51 2.87 11.25
CA LEU A 185 5.22 3.04 10.58
C LEU A 185 4.06 2.67 11.49
N ASP A 186 4.19 1.61 12.29
CA ASP A 186 3.17 1.18 13.25
C ASP A 186 2.95 2.29 14.31
N LYS A 187 4.04 2.86 14.87
CA LYS A 187 3.97 4.04 15.76
C LYS A 187 3.30 5.24 15.08
N TYR A 188 3.61 5.49 13.81
CA TYR A 188 2.98 6.55 13.03
C TYR A 188 1.47 6.31 12.85
N VAL A 189 1.04 5.07 12.61
CA VAL A 189 -0.36 4.69 12.50
C VAL A 189 -1.10 4.94 13.80
N ASP A 190 -0.54 4.47 14.93
CA ASP A 190 -1.14 4.68 16.27
C ASP A 190 -1.35 6.17 16.55
N LEU A 191 -0.31 6.98 16.36
CA LEU A 191 -0.39 8.43 16.53
C LEU A 191 -1.42 9.06 15.59
N THR A 192 -1.45 8.64 14.33
CA THR A 192 -2.35 9.21 13.32
C THR A 192 -3.80 8.88 13.61
N ASN A 193 -4.07 7.64 14.03
CA ASN A 193 -5.40 7.14 14.37
C ASN A 193 -5.94 7.73 15.67
N ASP A 194 -5.05 8.07 16.61
CA ASP A 194 -5.43 8.78 17.83
C ASP A 194 -5.54 10.30 17.59
N THR A 195 -4.80 10.90 16.65
CA THR A 195 -4.82 12.36 16.48
C THR A 195 -6.13 12.86 15.87
N LYS A 196 -6.80 13.79 16.55
CA LYS A 196 -7.99 14.49 16.04
C LYS A 196 -7.64 15.37 14.83
N PRO A 197 -8.19 15.11 13.62
CA PRO A 197 -7.95 15.94 12.46
C PRO A 197 -8.57 17.33 12.61
N CYS A 198 -7.94 18.32 11.98
CA CYS A 198 -8.48 19.69 11.94
C CYS A 198 -9.91 19.70 11.38
N TYR A 199 -10.74 20.55 11.97
CA TYR A 199 -12.11 20.73 11.51
C TYR A 199 -12.15 21.24 10.07
N ASN A 200 -13.02 20.64 9.25
CA ASN A 200 -13.25 21.03 7.87
C ASN A 200 -14.75 21.14 7.62
N ARG A 201 -15.26 22.38 7.52
CA ARG A 201 -16.69 22.67 7.30
C ARG A 201 -17.31 22.04 6.04
N HIS A 202 -16.49 21.53 5.13
CA HIS A 202 -16.96 20.89 3.88
C HIS A 202 -16.92 19.37 3.94
N LYS A 203 -16.42 18.78 5.04
CA LYS A 203 -16.45 17.34 5.29
C LYS A 203 -17.86 16.97 5.76
N VAL A 204 -18.44 15.97 5.12
CA VAL A 204 -19.76 15.41 5.50
C VAL A 204 -19.59 14.27 6.51
N LEU A 205 -18.48 13.52 6.41
CA LEU A 205 -18.13 12.45 7.34
C LEU A 205 -17.82 12.98 8.77
N PRO A 206 -17.96 12.14 9.82
CA PRO A 206 -17.82 12.57 11.21
C PRO A 206 -16.51 13.28 11.53
N HIS A 207 -16.56 14.18 12.51
CA HIS A 207 -15.40 14.90 13.04
C HIS A 207 -15.00 14.34 14.40
N GLY A 208 -13.78 13.84 14.53
CA GLY A 208 -13.30 13.19 15.75
C GLY A 208 -11.98 12.49 15.51
N ARG A 209 -11.44 11.85 16.54
CA ARG A 209 -10.30 10.93 16.39
C ARG A 209 -10.78 9.72 15.60
N PRO A 210 -10.06 9.28 14.55
CA PRO A 210 -10.46 8.11 13.77
C PRO A 210 -10.78 6.89 14.64
N ILE A 211 -9.95 6.61 15.64
CA ILE A 211 -10.14 5.47 16.55
C ILE A 211 -11.43 5.57 17.38
N GLU A 212 -11.75 6.76 17.90
CA GLU A 212 -12.98 6.97 18.68
C GLU A 212 -14.24 6.79 17.82
N ILE A 213 -14.23 7.32 16.58
CA ILE A 213 -15.35 7.18 15.64
C ILE A 213 -15.55 5.72 15.28
N PHE A 214 -14.45 5.00 15.01
CA PHE A 214 -14.49 3.59 14.63
C PHE A 214 -15.01 2.69 15.76
N GLN A 215 -14.54 2.91 16.99
CA GLN A 215 -14.91 2.09 18.16
C GLN A 215 -16.28 2.44 18.74
N ASN A 216 -16.70 3.70 18.65
CA ASN A 216 -17.94 4.20 19.27
C ASN A 216 -18.84 4.94 18.26
N PRO A 217 -19.26 4.28 17.15
CA PRO A 217 -19.99 4.95 16.07
C PRO A 217 -21.28 5.64 16.53
N SER A 218 -21.99 5.06 17.51
CA SER A 218 -23.23 5.64 18.06
C SER A 218 -23.03 7.01 18.73
N GLN A 219 -21.83 7.34 19.21
CA GLN A 219 -21.52 8.65 19.78
C GLN A 219 -21.32 9.74 18.72
N TYR A 220 -21.21 9.36 17.45
CA TYR A 220 -21.00 10.26 16.31
C TYR A 220 -22.17 10.21 15.31
N ASP A 221 -23.37 9.84 15.78
CA ASP A 221 -24.59 9.72 14.97
C ASP A 221 -24.41 8.81 13.74
N THR A 222 -23.61 7.75 13.89
CA THR A 222 -23.33 6.78 12.83
C THR A 222 -23.51 5.34 13.33
N CYS A 223 -23.50 4.39 12.40
CA CYS A 223 -23.71 2.97 12.66
C CYS A 223 -22.46 2.16 12.26
N ASP A 224 -22.30 1.00 12.91
CA ASP A 224 -21.35 -0.03 12.47
C ASP A 224 -22.04 -0.99 11.49
N PHE A 225 -21.44 -1.16 10.32
CA PHE A 225 -21.88 -2.08 9.28
C PHE A 225 -20.95 -3.31 9.17
N SER A 226 -20.17 -3.59 10.21
CA SER A 226 -19.31 -4.76 10.27
C SER A 226 -20.10 -6.05 10.05
N VAL A 227 -19.51 -6.95 9.26
CA VAL A 227 -20.03 -8.30 9.02
C VAL A 227 -19.13 -9.27 9.73
N LYS A 228 -19.71 -10.11 10.58
CA LYS A 228 -18.98 -11.16 11.29
C LYS A 228 -18.55 -12.26 10.33
N VAL A 229 -17.36 -12.78 10.56
CA VAL A 229 -16.75 -13.86 9.79
C VAL A 229 -16.54 -15.04 10.73
N ASP A 230 -16.88 -16.24 10.26
CA ASP A 230 -16.52 -17.45 10.99
C ASP A 230 -15.04 -17.75 10.80
N LYS A 231 -14.36 -18.19 11.87
CA LYS A 231 -12.92 -18.46 11.82
C LYS A 231 -12.57 -19.53 10.78
N ALA A 232 -13.35 -20.62 10.69
CA ALA A 232 -13.06 -21.70 9.74
C ALA A 232 -13.14 -21.20 8.30
N HIS A 233 -14.15 -20.37 8.00
CA HIS A 233 -14.28 -19.73 6.70
C HIS A 233 -13.13 -18.76 6.39
N LEU A 234 -12.69 -17.98 7.37
CA LEU A 234 -11.52 -17.11 7.20
C LEU A 234 -10.26 -17.93 6.88
N ASP A 235 -10.05 -19.05 7.58
CA ASP A 235 -8.92 -19.95 7.37
C ASP A 235 -8.99 -20.64 5.98
N GLU A 236 -10.17 -21.05 5.52
CA GLU A 236 -10.40 -21.57 4.17
C GLU A 236 -10.02 -20.54 3.09
N VAL A 237 -10.52 -19.32 3.22
CA VAL A 237 -10.25 -18.21 2.30
C VAL A 237 -8.76 -17.82 2.35
N ARG A 238 -8.15 -17.81 3.53
CA ARG A 238 -6.70 -17.57 3.71
C ARG A 238 -5.88 -18.64 2.99
N ASN A 239 -6.18 -19.92 3.18
CA ASN A 239 -5.49 -21.01 2.49
C ASN A 239 -5.62 -20.93 0.96
N LYS A 240 -6.76 -20.42 0.46
CA LYS A 240 -7.01 -20.28 -0.98
C LYS A 240 -6.31 -19.07 -1.61
N TYR A 241 -6.36 -17.90 -0.97
CA TYR A 241 -5.90 -16.64 -1.57
C TYR A 241 -4.61 -16.08 -1.00
N ALA A 242 -4.19 -16.50 0.20
CA ALA A 242 -2.98 -16.04 0.87
C ALA A 242 -2.38 -17.17 1.74
N PRO A 243 -2.00 -18.33 1.15
CA PRO A 243 -1.51 -19.47 1.91
C PRO A 243 -0.22 -19.10 2.67
N PRO A 244 -0.14 -19.27 4.01
CA PRO A 244 0.98 -18.78 4.82
C PRO A 244 2.37 -19.25 4.39
N GLU A 245 2.45 -20.43 3.75
CA GLU A 245 3.70 -21.03 3.26
C GLU A 245 4.22 -20.40 1.96
N HIS A 246 3.53 -19.41 1.39
CA HIS A 246 3.94 -18.82 0.12
C HIS A 246 5.25 -18.01 0.28
N PRO A 247 6.26 -18.19 -0.59
CA PRO A 247 7.57 -17.54 -0.46
C PRO A 247 7.56 -16.00 -0.40
N VAL A 248 6.49 -15.36 -0.89
CA VAL A 248 6.31 -13.90 -0.82
C VAL A 248 6.30 -13.35 0.62
N PHE A 249 5.97 -14.20 1.59
CA PHE A 249 5.96 -13.86 3.02
C PHE A 249 7.35 -13.94 3.66
N HIS A 250 8.33 -14.54 2.97
CA HIS A 250 9.71 -14.50 3.42
C HIS A 250 10.27 -13.09 3.17
N LEU A 251 10.76 -12.46 4.24
CA LEU A 251 11.40 -11.14 4.14
C LEU A 251 12.64 -11.18 3.24
N VAL A 252 13.39 -12.28 3.34
CA VAL A 252 14.56 -12.64 2.56
C VAL A 252 14.56 -14.17 2.41
N PRO A 253 15.30 -14.75 1.46
CA PRO A 253 15.38 -16.20 1.30
C PRO A 253 15.73 -16.91 2.62
N PRO A 254 15.07 -18.04 2.97
CA PRO A 254 15.27 -18.71 4.27
C PRO A 254 16.73 -19.01 4.59
N ALA A 255 17.49 -19.50 3.60
CA ALA A 255 18.93 -19.77 3.75
C ALA A 255 19.76 -18.51 4.09
N PHE A 256 19.37 -17.35 3.57
CA PHE A 256 19.99 -16.08 3.92
C PHE A 256 19.58 -15.65 5.34
N ALA A 257 18.30 -15.77 5.70
CA ALA A 257 17.80 -15.41 7.03
C ALA A 257 18.51 -16.20 8.15
N GLU A 258 18.78 -17.49 7.94
CA GLU A 258 19.51 -18.31 8.91
C GLU A 258 20.94 -17.82 9.15
N LYS A 259 21.67 -17.53 8.06
CA LYS A 259 23.03 -17.00 8.12
C LYS A 259 23.06 -15.60 8.74
N ALA A 260 22.15 -14.72 8.31
CA ALA A 260 22.01 -13.37 8.86
C ALA A 260 21.73 -13.41 10.37
N ARG A 261 20.88 -14.34 10.84
CA ARG A 261 20.59 -14.52 12.26
C ARG A 261 21.81 -14.97 13.07
N GLN A 262 22.63 -15.87 12.52
CA GLN A 262 23.88 -16.30 13.17
C GLN A 262 24.83 -15.11 13.34
N PHE A 263 25.05 -14.35 12.26
CA PHE A 263 25.89 -13.17 12.28
C PHE A 263 25.38 -12.09 13.25
N TYR A 264 24.07 -11.80 13.23
CA TYR A 264 23.44 -10.85 14.15
C TYR A 264 23.53 -11.26 15.62
N GLY A 265 23.44 -12.57 15.89
CA GLY A 265 23.59 -13.12 17.24
C GLY A 265 25.02 -12.97 17.77
N GLU A 266 26.02 -13.22 16.92
CA GLU A 266 27.44 -13.00 17.25
C GLU A 266 27.78 -11.52 17.46
N ALA A 267 27.13 -10.62 16.71
CA ALA A 267 27.28 -9.17 16.83
C ALA A 267 26.51 -8.55 18.02
N GLY A 268 25.77 -9.34 18.81
CA GLY A 268 25.09 -8.86 20.02
C GLY A 268 23.78 -8.09 19.79
N HIS A 269 23.10 -8.31 18.65
CA HIS A 269 21.82 -7.67 18.30
C HIS A 269 21.84 -6.13 18.36
N PRO A 270 22.62 -5.46 17.48
CA PRO A 270 22.62 -4.00 17.44
C PRO A 270 21.21 -3.47 17.16
N VAL A 271 20.74 -2.57 18.02
CA VAL A 271 19.45 -1.91 17.86
C VAL A 271 19.61 -0.82 16.82
N VAL A 272 18.94 -0.96 15.69
CA VAL A 272 18.94 0.07 14.65
C VAL A 272 18.09 1.24 15.13
N THR A 273 18.73 2.38 15.34
CA THR A 273 18.06 3.63 15.68
C THR A 273 18.44 4.71 14.67
N ARG A 274 17.62 5.77 14.62
CA ARG A 274 17.83 6.92 13.74
C ARG A 274 19.12 7.70 14.02
N GLU A 275 19.73 7.50 15.19
CA GLU A 275 20.93 8.21 15.66
C GLU A 275 22.20 7.38 15.48
N ASN A 276 22.08 6.07 15.21
CA ASN A 276 23.21 5.16 15.07
C ASN A 276 23.59 4.93 13.60
N ASP A 277 23.87 6.02 12.85
CA ASP A 277 24.39 5.94 11.47
C ASP A 277 25.66 5.04 11.38
N ASP A 278 26.44 4.94 12.46
CA ASP A 278 27.61 4.06 12.58
C ASP A 278 27.29 2.56 12.78
N ASP A 279 26.10 2.19 13.24
CA ASP A 279 25.68 0.77 13.35
C ASP A 279 25.28 0.21 11.98
N ILE A 280 24.71 1.05 11.09
CA ILE A 280 24.51 0.71 9.67
C ILE A 280 25.87 0.48 9.01
N ARG A 281 26.87 1.33 9.30
CA ARG A 281 28.27 1.12 8.86
C ARG A 281 28.84 -0.19 9.37
N THR A 282 28.59 -0.58 10.63
CA THR A 282 29.15 -1.81 11.20
C THR A 282 28.48 -3.06 10.60
N ALA A 283 27.15 -3.03 10.40
CA ALA A 283 26.40 -4.12 9.79
C ALA A 283 26.76 -4.34 8.30
N VAL A 284 27.12 -3.29 7.56
CA VAL A 284 27.45 -3.39 6.12
C VAL A 284 28.97 -3.53 5.86
N ASN A 285 29.85 -2.94 6.68
CA ASN A 285 31.30 -2.98 6.41
C ASN A 285 31.97 -4.35 6.70
N ASP A 286 31.30 -5.28 7.38
CA ASP A 286 31.78 -6.67 7.51
C ASP A 286 31.48 -7.53 6.25
N ARG A 287 31.63 -6.92 5.07
CA ARG A 287 31.59 -7.58 3.74
C ARG A 287 32.48 -8.83 3.67
N ALA A 288 33.53 -8.93 4.49
CA ALA A 288 34.47 -10.05 4.51
C ALA A 288 34.01 -11.25 5.37
N ALA A 289 33.03 -11.07 6.26
CA ALA A 289 32.49 -12.13 7.13
C ALA A 289 31.18 -12.74 6.59
N MET A 290 30.61 -12.13 5.57
CA MET A 290 29.36 -12.55 4.96
C MET A 290 29.59 -13.74 4.01
N PRO A 291 28.91 -14.88 4.21
CA PRO A 291 29.12 -16.06 3.38
C PRO A 291 28.67 -15.80 1.94
N SER A 292 29.51 -16.15 0.97
CA SER A 292 29.11 -16.20 -0.44
C SER A 292 27.89 -17.12 -0.60
N VAL A 293 26.93 -16.67 -1.40
CA VAL A 293 25.77 -17.49 -1.77
C VAL A 293 26.31 -18.58 -2.69
N GLY A 294 26.44 -19.81 -2.17
CA GLY A 294 26.73 -20.99 -2.97
C GLY A 294 25.55 -21.28 -3.89
N GLU A 295 25.85 -21.77 -5.10
CA GLU A 295 24.86 -22.19 -6.09
C GLU A 295 23.89 -23.22 -5.47
N ASP A 296 22.62 -22.84 -5.35
CA ASP A 296 21.54 -23.73 -4.91
C ASP A 296 21.23 -24.78 -6.01
N PRO A 297 21.23 -26.09 -5.71
CA PRO A 297 21.05 -27.14 -6.71
C PRO A 297 19.59 -27.42 -7.10
N THR A 298 18.60 -26.63 -6.66
CA THR A 298 17.17 -26.92 -6.88
C THR A 298 16.39 -25.98 -7.80
N GLY A 299 16.96 -24.86 -8.25
CA GLY A 299 16.51 -24.17 -9.48
C GLY A 299 15.08 -23.59 -9.52
N GLU A 300 14.28 -23.68 -8.45
CA GLU A 300 12.88 -23.18 -8.41
C GLU A 300 12.62 -22.07 -7.37
N GLU A 301 13.60 -21.70 -6.53
CA GLU A 301 13.48 -20.58 -5.57
C GLU A 301 14.10 -19.28 -6.09
N TRP A 302 13.46 -18.64 -7.09
CA TRP A 302 13.81 -17.26 -7.44
C TRP A 302 12.81 -16.31 -6.79
N MET A 303 13.25 -15.59 -5.75
CA MET A 303 12.66 -14.31 -5.41
C MET A 303 12.88 -13.45 -6.66
N ASP A 304 11.84 -13.27 -7.50
CA ASP A 304 11.96 -12.56 -8.77
C ASP A 304 12.64 -11.22 -8.51
N LEU A 305 13.94 -11.15 -8.85
CA LEU A 305 14.72 -9.93 -8.74
C LEU A 305 14.10 -9.01 -9.77
N LEU A 306 13.27 -8.08 -9.29
CA LEU A 306 12.61 -7.13 -10.18
C LEU A 306 13.73 -6.49 -11.02
N PRO A 307 13.71 -6.63 -12.36
CA PRO A 307 14.66 -5.93 -13.21
C PRO A 307 14.27 -4.46 -13.14
N LEU A 308 14.90 -3.75 -12.20
CA LEU A 308 14.67 -2.34 -11.96
C LEU A 308 15.67 -1.54 -12.77
N LYS A 309 15.24 -0.35 -13.21
CA LYS A 309 16.16 0.57 -13.87
C LYS A 309 17.21 0.97 -12.83
N PRO A 310 18.51 1.02 -13.20
CA PRO A 310 19.56 1.43 -12.28
C PRO A 310 19.21 2.73 -11.58
N PHE A 311 19.60 2.85 -10.32
CA PHE A 311 19.38 4.07 -9.56
C PHE A 311 19.99 5.27 -10.31
N ARG A 312 19.15 6.17 -10.83
CA ARG A 312 19.60 7.41 -11.47
C ARG A 312 19.66 8.50 -10.41
N HIS A 313 20.86 9.03 -10.17
CA HIS A 313 21.04 10.33 -9.52
C HIS A 313 20.17 11.37 -10.24
N ARG A 314 19.07 11.80 -9.63
CA ARG A 314 18.35 13.00 -10.04
C ARG A 314 18.36 13.99 -8.90
N ASN A 315 18.71 15.22 -9.25
CA ASN A 315 18.84 16.37 -8.36
C ASN A 315 17.79 16.37 -7.27
N CYS A 316 18.26 16.42 -6.02
CA CYS A 316 17.46 16.69 -4.85
C CYS A 316 16.47 17.82 -5.17
N LEU A 317 15.16 17.53 -5.11
CA LEU A 317 14.16 18.59 -5.07
C LEU A 317 14.15 19.17 -3.66
N VAL A 318 15.21 19.93 -3.36
CA VAL A 318 15.21 20.88 -2.26
C VAL A 318 14.29 22.02 -2.67
N GLY A 319 13.20 22.18 -1.92
CA GLY A 319 12.40 23.39 -2.02
C GLY A 319 13.27 24.58 -1.61
N ASP A 320 13.56 25.47 -2.55
CA ASP A 320 14.07 26.79 -2.22
C ASP A 320 13.19 27.86 -2.87
N THR A 321 12.68 28.75 -2.03
CA THR A 321 11.80 29.83 -2.41
C THR A 321 12.68 31.04 -2.67
N ARG A 322 13.08 31.31 -3.92
CA ARG A 322 13.55 32.64 -4.32
C ARG A 322 13.01 33.06 -5.68
N LEU A 323 12.55 34.31 -5.69
CA LEU A 323 11.86 35.00 -6.76
C LEU A 323 12.65 35.01 -8.08
N GLY A 324 11.98 34.57 -9.14
CA GLY A 324 11.95 35.20 -10.46
C GLY A 324 13.23 35.19 -11.29
N VAL A 325 13.37 34.17 -12.15
CA VAL A 325 13.84 34.32 -13.54
C VAL A 325 13.08 33.31 -14.39
N ARG A 326 12.49 33.77 -15.51
CA ARG A 326 11.96 32.89 -16.56
C ARG A 326 13.15 32.26 -17.25
N ASP A 327 13.25 30.94 -17.23
CA ASP A 327 13.87 30.21 -18.33
C ASP A 327 12.99 29.01 -18.70
N SER A 328 12.64 29.02 -19.98
CA SER A 328 11.97 27.97 -20.70
C SER A 328 12.94 26.83 -20.91
N ASP A 329 12.69 25.67 -20.28
CA ASP A 329 13.04 24.42 -20.94
C ASP A 329 12.06 23.30 -20.58
N SER A 330 11.53 22.74 -21.64
CA SER A 330 10.48 21.74 -21.70
C SER A 330 11.13 20.37 -21.83
N SER A 331 10.99 19.53 -20.80
CA SER A 331 11.21 18.09 -20.94
C SER A 331 10.37 17.35 -19.90
N ALA A 332 9.07 17.23 -20.20
CA ALA A 332 8.23 16.21 -19.61
C ALA A 332 8.66 14.87 -20.25
N GLU A 333 9.31 14.00 -19.46
CA GLU A 333 9.55 12.63 -19.91
C GLU A 333 8.22 11.87 -19.91
N GLU A 334 7.85 11.43 -21.10
CA GLU A 334 6.71 10.58 -21.42
C GLU A 334 6.85 9.22 -20.70
N GLU A 335 5.79 8.80 -19.99
CA GLU A 335 5.63 7.39 -19.61
C GLU A 335 5.11 6.60 -20.82
N PRO A 336 5.58 5.36 -21.07
CA PRO A 336 5.18 4.60 -22.24
C PRO A 336 3.75 4.08 -22.11
N ASP A 337 2.98 4.24 -23.20
CA ASP A 337 1.65 3.67 -23.44
C ASP A 337 1.63 2.16 -23.11
N TYR A 338 0.84 1.77 -22.12
CA TYR A 338 0.35 0.40 -22.00
C TYR A 338 -0.95 0.29 -22.79
N ASP A 339 -0.88 -0.46 -23.88
CA ASP A 339 -1.99 -0.77 -24.78
C ASP A 339 -3.07 -1.54 -24.00
N PHE A 340 -4.20 -0.88 -23.71
CA PHE A 340 -5.33 -1.49 -23.03
C PHE A 340 -6.09 -2.37 -24.03
N ASN A 341 -5.91 -3.69 -23.93
CA ASN A 341 -6.81 -4.64 -24.56
C ASN A 341 -8.23 -4.44 -24.01
N ILE A 342 -9.11 -3.88 -24.85
CA ILE A 342 -10.53 -3.69 -24.61
C ILE A 342 -11.19 -5.06 -24.49
N TRP A 343 -11.59 -5.42 -23.28
CA TRP A 343 -12.53 -6.52 -23.05
C TRP A 343 -13.93 -5.98 -23.35
N SER A 344 -14.54 -6.49 -24.42
CA SER A 344 -15.94 -6.25 -24.74
C SER A 344 -16.76 -7.40 -24.19
N ASP A 345 -17.59 -7.09 -23.19
CA ASP A 345 -18.66 -7.98 -22.76
C ASP A 345 -19.66 -8.13 -23.92
N LYS A 346 -19.71 -9.33 -24.48
CA LYS A 346 -20.82 -9.76 -25.33
C LYS A 346 -21.85 -10.42 -24.44
N ASP A 347 -22.87 -9.66 -24.06
CA ASP A 347 -24.13 -10.25 -23.65
C ASP A 347 -25.14 -10.25 -24.80
N SER A 348 -25.80 -11.39 -24.87
CA SER A 348 -26.79 -11.78 -25.85
C SER A 348 -28.18 -11.36 -25.36
N SER A 349 -29.01 -10.78 -26.23
CA SER A 349 -30.38 -11.24 -26.51
C SER A 349 -31.22 -10.16 -27.20
N SER A 350 -31.80 -10.52 -28.35
CA SER A 350 -33.24 -10.45 -28.59
C SER A 350 -33.53 -10.95 -30.02
N GLY A 351 -33.99 -12.19 -30.10
CA GLY A 351 -34.72 -12.70 -31.27
C GLY A 351 -36.22 -12.45 -31.13
N SER A 352 -36.92 -12.61 -32.26
CA SER A 352 -38.36 -12.42 -32.52
C SER A 352 -38.78 -10.95 -32.74
N SER A 353 -39.59 -10.59 -33.74
CA SER A 353 -40.26 -11.34 -34.80
C SER A 353 -40.64 -10.34 -35.90
N THR A 354 -40.44 -10.69 -37.17
CA THR A 354 -41.15 -10.08 -38.31
C THR A 354 -42.42 -10.88 -38.55
N ASP A 355 -43.58 -10.22 -38.53
CA ASP A 355 -44.67 -10.44 -39.48
C ASP A 355 -45.72 -9.30 -39.34
N ALA A 356 -46.07 -8.76 -40.51
CA ALA A 356 -47.10 -7.76 -40.84
C ALA A 356 -46.86 -6.28 -40.46
#